data_AF-A0A3L8Q5W6-F1
#
_entry.id   AF-A0A3L8Q5W6-F1
#
_cell.length_a   1.000
_cell.length_b   1.000
_cell.length_c   1.000
_cell.angle_alpha   90.00
_cell.angle_beta   90.00
_cell.angle_gamma   90.00
#
_symmetry.space_group_name_H-M   'P 1'
#
loop_
_entity.id
_entity.type
_entity.pdbx_description
1 polymer ?
#
loop_
_entity_poly.entity_id
_entity_poly.type
_entity_poly.pdbx_seq_one_letter_code
_entity_poly.pdbx_strand_id
1 'polypeptide(L)'
;MAEIPFTRVVSVTSADPRHPAENLLRPEDGGKWRGAAAGEKQLSVVLELGDPRPIHSLHVGNDGAAFVEVLLGSSAGGDFQVLLPSAALMSPSESRAGAGPGR
;
A
#
# COMPACT_ATOMS: atom_id res chain seq x y z
N MET A 1 -8.64 -11.80 15.78
CA MET A 1 -9.32 -11.94 14.47
C MET A 1 -8.33 -12.54 13.49
N ALA A 2 -8.79 -13.36 12.54
CA ALA A 2 -7.90 -13.92 11.52
C ALA A 2 -7.51 -12.84 10.50
N GLU A 3 -6.25 -12.84 10.07
CA GLU A 3 -5.76 -11.96 9.01
C GLU A 3 -6.44 -12.29 7.67
N ILE A 4 -6.55 -11.26 6.83
CA ILE A 4 -7.12 -11.40 5.50
C ILE A 4 -5.93 -11.47 4.52
N PRO A 5 -5.66 -12.63 3.91
CA PRO A 5 -4.52 -12.76 3.02
C PRO A 5 -4.76 -12.01 1.71
N PHE A 6 -3.70 -11.46 1.13
CA PHE A 6 -3.70 -10.99 -0.26
C PHE A 6 -3.34 -12.15 -1.20
N THR A 7 -4.03 -12.26 -2.33
CA THR A 7 -3.81 -13.35 -3.29
C THR A 7 -3.01 -12.92 -4.50
N ARG A 8 -3.22 -11.70 -4.99
CA ARG A 8 -2.49 -11.16 -6.14
C ARG A 8 -2.46 -9.63 -6.15
N VAL A 9 -1.47 -9.12 -6.86
CA VAL A 9 -1.45 -7.74 -7.35
C VAL A 9 -2.34 -7.68 -8.60
N VAL A 10 -3.41 -6.90 -8.55
CA VAL A 10 -4.33 -6.70 -9.68
C VAL A 10 -3.76 -5.66 -10.64
N SER A 11 -3.23 -4.56 -10.09
CA SER A 11 -2.58 -3.51 -10.85
C SER A 11 -1.64 -2.71 -9.96
N VAL A 12 -0.64 -2.09 -10.58
CA VAL A 12 0.32 -1.20 -9.94
C VAL A 12 0.68 -0.07 -10.91
N THR A 13 0.79 1.16 -10.41
CA THR A 13 1.16 2.30 -11.27
C THR A 13 2.64 2.32 -11.62
N SER A 14 3.49 1.89 -10.69
CA SER A 14 4.95 1.87 -10.83
C SER A 14 5.59 0.97 -9.76
N ALA A 15 6.67 0.28 -10.11
CA ALA A 15 7.36 -0.65 -9.22
C ALA A 15 8.87 -0.74 -9.54
N ASP A 16 9.73 -0.65 -8.53
CA ASP A 16 11.17 -0.97 -8.64
C ASP A 16 11.31 -2.50 -8.82
N PRO A 17 12.05 -2.99 -9.82
CA PRO A 17 12.30 -4.42 -10.01
C PRO A 17 12.88 -5.16 -8.79
N ARG A 18 13.56 -4.44 -7.88
CA ARG A 18 14.12 -4.98 -6.63
C ARG A 18 13.16 -4.88 -5.45
N HIS A 19 12.18 -3.99 -5.54
CA HIS A 19 11.14 -3.78 -4.53
C HIS A 19 9.75 -3.78 -5.17
N PRO A 20 9.35 -4.91 -5.80
CA PRO A 20 8.11 -5.00 -6.57
C PRO A 20 6.88 -5.02 -5.65
N ALA A 21 5.70 -4.76 -6.22
CA ALA A 21 4.44 -4.74 -5.46
C ALA A 21 4.06 -6.11 -4.90
N GLU A 22 4.51 -7.18 -5.54
CA GLU A 22 4.29 -8.58 -5.13
C GLU A 22 4.86 -8.89 -3.74
N ASN A 23 5.83 -8.10 -3.28
CA ASN A 23 6.35 -8.20 -1.92
C ASN A 23 5.27 -7.96 -0.85
N LEU A 24 4.21 -7.22 -1.17
CA LEU A 24 3.08 -6.96 -0.26
C LEU A 24 2.19 -8.19 -0.06
N LEU A 25 2.31 -9.23 -0.90
CA LEU A 25 1.54 -10.47 -0.76
C LEU A 25 2.08 -11.37 0.37
N ARG A 26 3.31 -11.12 0.83
CA ARG A 26 4.00 -11.86 1.90
C ARG A 26 4.65 -10.87 2.87
N PRO A 27 3.84 -10.13 3.64
CA PRO A 27 4.36 -9.10 4.55
C PRO A 27 5.33 -9.67 5.60
N GLU A 28 5.19 -10.95 5.96
CA GLU A 28 6.10 -11.64 6.89
C GLU A 28 7.56 -11.74 6.39
N ASP A 29 7.78 -11.68 5.07
CA ASP A 29 9.12 -11.75 4.48
C ASP A 29 9.88 -10.40 4.59
N GLY A 30 9.23 -9.35 5.11
CA GLY A 30 9.82 -8.02 5.24
C GLY A 30 10.06 -7.31 3.91
N GLY A 31 9.44 -7.81 2.84
CA GLY A 31 9.51 -7.24 1.50
C GLY A 31 8.92 -5.83 1.46
N LYS A 32 9.46 -4.99 0.58
CA LYS A 32 9.05 -3.59 0.39
C LYS A 32 8.53 -3.38 -1.02
N TRP A 33 7.61 -2.42 -1.17
CA TRP A 33 7.21 -1.90 -2.47
C TRP A 33 7.69 -0.46 -2.63
N ARG A 34 8.33 -0.16 -3.76
CA ARG A 34 8.78 1.19 -4.13
C ARG A 34 8.43 1.51 -5.57
N GLY A 35 8.32 2.78 -5.90
CA GLY A 35 8.22 3.24 -7.28
C GLY A 35 9.51 2.98 -8.08
N ALA A 36 9.38 2.89 -9.40
CA ALA A 36 10.49 2.62 -10.31
C ALA A 36 11.50 3.78 -10.40
N ALA A 37 11.08 5.01 -10.10
CA ALA A 37 11.92 6.20 -10.24
C ALA A 37 11.82 7.15 -9.02
N ALA A 38 12.92 7.85 -8.75
CA ALA A 38 12.90 8.92 -7.75
C ALA A 38 12.02 10.10 -8.21
N GLY A 39 11.28 10.69 -7.28
CA GLY A 39 10.46 11.88 -7.52
C GLY A 39 9.02 11.59 -7.97
N GLU A 40 8.61 10.32 -8.05
CA GLU A 40 7.22 9.94 -8.24
C GLU A 40 6.35 10.48 -7.09
N LYS A 41 5.39 11.34 -7.42
CA LYS A 41 4.61 12.09 -6.43
C LYS A 41 3.51 11.25 -5.77
N GLN A 42 3.03 10.23 -6.47
CA GLN A 42 1.94 9.37 -6.03
C GLN A 42 2.11 8.00 -6.69
N LEU A 43 1.86 6.96 -5.91
CA LEU A 43 1.88 5.57 -6.33
C LEU A 43 0.58 4.92 -5.87
N SER A 44 0.08 3.96 -6.64
CA SER A 44 -1.02 3.10 -6.20
C SER A 44 -0.82 1.65 -6.61
N VAL A 45 -1.36 0.78 -5.76
CA VAL A 45 -1.40 -0.67 -5.96
C VAL A 45 -2.80 -1.15 -5.60
N VAL A 46 -3.34 -2.06 -6.39
CA VAL A 46 -4.60 -2.75 -6.11
C VAL A 46 -4.28 -4.19 -5.78
N LEU A 47 -4.63 -4.61 -4.56
CA LEU A 47 -4.42 -5.96 -4.07
C LEU A 47 -5.77 -6.69 -3.97
N GLU A 48 -5.79 -7.94 -4.40
CA GLU A 48 -6.97 -8.79 -4.23
C GLU A 48 -6.93 -9.51 -2.89
N LEU A 49 -8.05 -9.43 -2.16
CA LEU A 49 -8.26 -10.18 -0.93
C LEU A 49 -8.62 -11.63 -1.26
N GLY A 50 -8.11 -12.59 -0.48
CA GLY A 50 -8.43 -14.00 -0.68
C GLY A 50 -9.86 -14.40 -0.37
N ASP A 51 -10.57 -13.60 0.43
CA ASP A 51 -11.98 -13.79 0.73
C ASP A 51 -12.68 -12.42 0.92
N PRO A 52 -13.88 -12.21 0.34
CA PRO A 52 -14.66 -11.00 0.54
C PRO A 52 -15.26 -10.96 1.96
N ARG A 53 -14.64 -10.18 2.86
CA ARG A 53 -15.07 -10.09 4.26
C ARG A 53 -14.89 -8.69 4.86
N PRO A 54 -15.59 -8.36 5.96
CA PRO A 54 -15.43 -7.08 6.64
C PRO A 54 -14.00 -6.87 7.15
N ILE A 55 -13.46 -5.67 6.93
CA ILE A 55 -12.16 -5.25 7.44
C ILE A 55 -12.36 -4.53 8.76
N HIS A 56 -11.81 -5.09 9.83
CA HIS A 56 -11.92 -4.51 11.18
C HIS A 56 -10.73 -3.60 11.53
N SER A 57 -9.54 -3.99 11.11
CA SER A 57 -8.29 -3.27 11.36
C SER A 57 -7.37 -3.41 10.16
N LEU A 58 -6.51 -2.41 9.97
CA LEU A 58 -5.51 -2.37 8.92
C LEU A 58 -4.18 -1.98 9.54
N HIS A 59 -3.11 -2.67 9.15
CA HIS A 59 -1.74 -2.28 9.47
C HIS A 59 -1.02 -1.93 8.17
N VAL A 60 -0.36 -0.77 8.14
CA VAL A 60 0.43 -0.31 7.00
C VAL A 60 1.82 0.05 7.50
N GLY A 61 2.84 -0.68 7.02
CA GLY A 61 4.23 -0.31 7.24
C GLY A 61 4.67 0.73 6.21
N ASN A 62 5.15 1.88 6.68
CA ASN A 62 5.55 2.97 5.81
C ASN A 62 7.03 2.88 5.41
N ASP A 63 7.32 2.96 4.11
CA ASP A 63 8.68 3.03 3.57
C ASP A 63 8.93 4.35 2.81
N GLY A 64 8.59 5.47 3.46
CA GLY A 64 8.92 6.82 2.98
C GLY A 64 7.77 7.59 2.33
N ALA A 65 6.54 7.08 2.38
CA ALA A 65 5.36 7.83 1.94
C ALA A 65 4.97 8.89 2.98
N ALA A 66 4.76 10.14 2.56
CA ALA A 66 4.24 11.18 3.43
C ALA A 66 2.78 10.91 3.83
N PHE A 67 1.98 10.46 2.87
CA PHE A 67 0.56 10.17 3.03
C PHE A 67 0.23 8.78 2.50
N VAL A 68 -0.73 8.12 3.15
CA VAL A 68 -1.32 6.87 2.66
C VAL A 68 -2.85 7.01 2.69
N GLU A 69 -3.49 6.59 1.61
CA GLU A 69 -4.94 6.43 1.52
C GLU A 69 -5.24 4.98 1.19
N VAL A 70 -6.30 4.42 1.77
CA VAL A 70 -6.76 3.06 1.46
C VAL A 70 -8.22 3.08 1.07
N LEU A 71 -8.49 2.49 -0.09
CA LEU A 71 -9.81 2.34 -0.64
C LEU A 71 -10.17 0.86 -0.81
N LEU A 72 -11.45 0.55 -0.81
CA LEU A 72 -12.01 -0.78 -1.02
C LEU A 72 -12.90 -0.78 -2.24
N GLY A 73 -12.80 -1.83 -3.05
CA GLY A 73 -13.63 -2.06 -4.22
C GLY A 73 -14.12 -3.50 -4.25
N SER A 74 -15.18 -3.73 -5.03
CA SER A 74 -15.66 -5.09 -5.31
C SER A 74 -15.11 -5.55 -6.66
N SER A 75 -14.69 -6.81 -6.74
CA SER A 75 -14.31 -7.45 -8.02
C SER A 75 -15.50 -7.58 -8.98
N ALA A 76 -16.73 -7.52 -8.47
CA ALA A 76 -17.96 -7.49 -9.28
C ALA A 76 -18.19 -6.12 -9.97
N GLY A 77 -17.32 -5.13 -9.74
CA GLY A 77 -17.41 -3.79 -10.30
C GLY A 77 -17.93 -2.74 -9.30
N GLY A 78 -17.94 -1.49 -9.77
CA GLY A 78 -18.29 -0.31 -8.97
C GLY A 78 -17.07 0.54 -8.61
N ASP A 79 -17.34 1.68 -7.98
CA ASP A 79 -16.31 2.62 -7.57
C ASP A 79 -15.64 2.19 -6.25
N PHE A 80 -14.36 2.54 -6.12
CA PHE A 80 -13.64 2.39 -4.87
C PHE A 80 -14.20 3.34 -3.79
N GLN A 81 -14.39 2.83 -2.59
CA GLN A 81 -14.84 3.58 -1.42
C GLN A 81 -13.70 3.76 -0.43
N VAL A 82 -13.59 4.94 0.16
CA VAL A 82 -12.52 5.26 1.12
C VAL A 82 -12.74 4.48 2.42
N LEU A 83 -11.75 3.66 2.80
CA LEU A 83 -11.69 2.99 4.10
C LEU A 83 -10.86 3.81 5.09
N LEU A 84 -9.68 4.24 4.64
CA LEU A 84 -8.79 5.13 5.37
C LEU A 84 -8.60 6.39 4.52
N PRO A 85 -9.13 7.56 4.93
CA PRO A 85 -8.84 8.81 4.24
C PRO A 85 -7.33 9.08 4.31
N SER A 86 -6.83 9.90 3.38
CA SER A 86 -5.42 10.29 3.32
C SER A 86 -4.85 10.64 4.71
N ALA A 87 -4.04 9.73 5.23
CA ALA A 87 -3.46 9.76 6.57
C ALA A 87 -1.98 10.13 6.47
N ALA A 88 -1.56 11.13 7.23
CA ALA A 88 -0.16 11.55 7.29
C ALA A 88 0.65 10.57 8.14
N LEU A 89 1.63 9.90 7.54
CA LEU A 89 2.57 9.03 8.25
C LEU A 89 3.90 9.74 8.50
N MET A 90 4.28 10.70 7.66
CA MET A 90 5.39 11.62 7.91
C MET A 90 5.14 12.95 7.19
N SER A 91 5.88 14.00 7.53
CA SER A 91 5.79 15.25 6.80
C SER A 91 6.34 15.10 5.38
N PRO A 92 5.86 15.91 4.41
CA PRO A 92 6.42 15.90 3.06
C PRO A 92 7.93 16.22 3.02
N SER A 93 8.43 16.99 3.99
CA SER A 93 9.85 17.33 4.11
C SER A 93 10.68 16.13 4.55
N GLU A 94 10.22 15.35 5.53
CA GLU A 94 10.85 14.10 5.97
C GLU A 94 10.88 13.05 4.85
N SER A 95 9.76 12.87 4.15
CA SER A 95 9.65 11.98 3.00
C SER A 95 10.65 12.33 1.89
N ARG A 96 10.72 13.61 1.49
CA ARG A 96 11.69 14.07 0.48
C ARG A 96 13.15 13.95 0.91
N ALA A 97 13.42 14.13 2.20
CA ALA A 97 14.77 14.02 2.75
C ALA A 97 15.21 12.56 2.95
N GLY A 98 14.29 11.58 2.82
CA GLY A 98 14.54 10.20 3.22
C GLY A 98 14.85 10.08 4.72
N ALA A 99 14.41 11.05 5.51
CA ALA A 99 14.74 11.20 6.92
C ALA A 99 13.45 11.12 7.74
N GLY A 100 13.17 9.95 8.28
CA GLY A 100 12.06 9.69 9.19
C GLY A 100 12.19 8.28 9.74
N PRO A 101 11.76 8.01 11.00
CA PRO A 101 11.69 6.64 11.47
C PRO A 101 10.75 5.86 10.53
N GLY A 102 11.11 4.63 10.15
CA GLY A 102 10.13 3.72 9.55
C GLY A 102 8.97 3.57 10.54
N ARG A 103 7.77 3.94 10.13
CA ARG A 103 6.56 3.96 10.98
C ARG A 103 5.60 2.88 10.56
#